data_AF-A0AA35WAF9-F1
#
_entry.id   AF-A0AA35WAF9-F1
#
_cell.length_a   1.000
_cell.length_b   1.000
_cell.length_c   1.000
_cell.angle_alpha   90.00
_cell.angle_beta   90.00
_cell.angle_gamma   90.00
#
_symmetry.space_group_name_H-M   'P 1'
#
loop_
_entity.id
_entity.type
_entity.pdbx_description
1 polymer ?
#
loop_
_entity_poly.entity_id
_entity_poly.type
_entity_poly.pdbx_seq_one_letter_code
_entity_poly.pdbx_strand_id
1 'polypeptide(L)'
;MKVLLLLSLLVAACAATPLDDYVNAPDPTYEYRDLGDPWDGDGYTSYFINLTSQLWLSPGEVSRAIWWHYLVINIPDEIEFGDTGFLYITGGSNTNGRPDITSEDCLLTTLMAVGTNTVTATLFQVPNQPIVFAEDPTKKSRSEDAIIAYTCYHYVLNTSDPEYLLRLPMTK
;
A
#
# COMPACT_ATOMS: atom_id res chain seq x y z
N MET A 1 -41.02 3.20 -47.89
CA MET A 1 -40.46 4.17 -46.92
C MET A 1 -39.84 3.36 -45.79
N LYS A 2 -38.52 3.13 -45.81
CA LYS A 2 -37.79 2.37 -44.76
C LYS A 2 -37.19 3.39 -43.80
N VAL A 3 -37.72 3.46 -42.60
CA VAL A 3 -37.14 4.28 -41.52
C VAL A 3 -35.93 3.52 -40.98
N LEU A 4 -34.73 4.03 -41.21
CA LEU A 4 -33.53 3.60 -40.49
C LEU A 4 -33.57 4.25 -39.11
N LEU A 5 -33.75 3.44 -38.06
CA LEU A 5 -33.45 3.86 -36.70
C LEU A 5 -31.93 3.77 -36.50
N LEU A 6 -31.25 4.92 -36.36
CA LEU A 6 -29.90 4.94 -35.80
C LEU A 6 -30.01 4.82 -34.29
N LEU A 7 -29.64 3.67 -33.75
CA LEU A 7 -29.38 3.50 -32.32
C LEU A 7 -28.02 4.13 -32.01
N SER A 8 -28.00 5.30 -31.40
CA SER A 8 -26.78 5.84 -30.79
C SER A 8 -26.49 5.04 -29.51
N LEU A 9 -25.52 4.13 -29.55
CA LEU A 9 -24.92 3.61 -28.33
C LEU A 9 -24.15 4.76 -27.68
N LEU A 10 -24.75 5.38 -26.65
CA LEU A 10 -23.98 6.07 -25.63
C LEU A 10 -23.23 4.99 -24.84
N VAL A 11 -22.05 4.61 -25.32
CA VAL A 11 -21.06 3.98 -24.45
C VAL A 11 -20.67 5.08 -23.47
N ALA A 12 -21.18 5.01 -22.25
CA ALA A 12 -20.55 5.71 -21.15
C ALA A 12 -19.15 5.11 -21.03
N ALA A 13 -18.17 5.73 -21.68
CA ALA A 13 -16.78 5.41 -21.46
C ALA A 13 -16.54 5.73 -19.99
N CYS A 14 -16.46 4.69 -19.15
CA CYS A 14 -15.86 4.82 -17.84
C CYS A 14 -14.41 5.20 -18.12
N ALA A 15 -14.12 6.50 -18.16
CA ALA A 15 -12.76 6.97 -18.34
C ALA A 15 -11.99 6.56 -17.09
N ALA A 16 -10.92 5.80 -17.27
CA ALA A 16 -9.99 5.51 -16.19
C ALA A 16 -9.56 6.82 -15.54
N THR A 17 -9.58 6.84 -14.21
CA THR A 17 -9.04 7.95 -13.43
C THR A 17 -7.53 7.80 -13.30
N PRO A 18 -6.79 8.86 -12.92
CA PRO A 18 -5.37 8.70 -12.61
C PRO A 18 -5.06 7.64 -11.56
N LEU A 19 -6.00 7.37 -10.64
CA LEU A 19 -5.86 6.28 -9.67
C LEU A 19 -5.95 4.91 -10.34
N ASP A 20 -6.92 4.73 -11.26
CA ASP A 20 -7.07 3.48 -12.00
C ASP A 20 -5.82 3.22 -12.86
N ASP A 21 -5.31 4.24 -13.54
CA ASP A 21 -4.10 4.14 -14.35
C ASP A 21 -2.88 3.79 -13.48
N TYR A 22 -2.74 4.44 -12.31
CA TYR A 22 -1.59 4.24 -11.42
C TYR A 22 -1.54 2.83 -10.81
N VAL A 23 -2.67 2.36 -10.26
CA VAL A 23 -2.75 1.05 -9.60
C VAL A 23 -2.56 -0.08 -10.60
N ASN A 24 -3.07 0.07 -11.84
CA ASN A 24 -2.94 -0.95 -12.88
C ASN A 24 -1.61 -0.90 -13.65
N ALA A 25 -0.81 0.17 -13.48
CA ALA A 25 0.49 0.27 -14.15
C ALA A 25 1.45 -0.83 -13.64
N PRO A 26 2.12 -1.58 -14.53
CA PRO A 26 3.12 -2.55 -14.10
C PRO A 26 4.31 -1.85 -13.43
N ASP A 27 4.82 -2.42 -12.35
CA ASP A 27 6.03 -1.94 -11.69
C ASP A 27 7.10 -3.05 -11.67
N PRO A 28 8.24 -2.89 -12.35
CA PRO A 28 9.29 -3.91 -12.39
C PRO A 28 10.08 -4.04 -11.09
N THR A 29 9.87 -3.15 -10.12
CA THR A 29 10.52 -3.20 -8.80
C THR A 29 9.74 -4.03 -7.79
N TYR A 30 8.50 -4.42 -8.12
CA TYR A 30 7.70 -5.28 -7.26
C TYR A 30 8.42 -6.60 -6.98
N GLU A 31 8.71 -6.86 -5.70
CA GLU A 31 9.27 -8.11 -5.22
C GLU A 31 8.86 -8.34 -3.77
N TYR A 32 8.86 -9.60 -3.34
CA TYR A 32 8.70 -9.93 -1.93
C TYR A 32 9.71 -10.99 -1.50
N ARG A 33 10.08 -10.96 -0.23
CA ARG A 33 11.04 -11.88 0.38
C ARG A 33 10.51 -12.34 1.73
N ASP A 34 10.50 -13.65 1.93
CA ASP A 34 10.32 -14.25 3.25
C ASP A 34 11.53 -13.90 4.13
N LEU A 35 11.25 -13.42 5.34
CA LEU A 35 12.26 -13.05 6.33
C LEU A 35 12.67 -14.20 7.26
N GLY A 36 12.13 -15.41 7.02
CA GLY A 36 12.46 -16.63 7.74
C GLY A 36 11.63 -16.82 9.01
N ASP A 37 12.20 -17.57 9.96
CA ASP A 37 11.67 -17.96 11.27
C ASP A 37 10.22 -17.50 11.56
N PRO A 38 9.22 -18.34 11.24
CA PRO A 38 7.84 -18.03 11.57
C PRO A 38 7.64 -17.98 13.08
N TRP A 39 6.55 -17.36 13.50
CA TRP A 39 6.13 -17.34 14.89
C TRP A 39 4.96 -18.29 15.10
N ASP A 40 5.16 -19.31 15.93
CA ASP A 40 4.10 -20.22 16.36
C ASP A 40 3.35 -19.60 17.55
N GLY A 41 2.10 -19.22 17.30
CA GLY A 41 1.16 -18.73 18.29
C GLY A 41 0.17 -19.81 18.72
N ASP A 42 -0.67 -19.48 19.70
CA ASP A 42 -1.77 -20.37 20.12
C ASP A 42 -2.92 -20.30 19.09
N GLY A 43 -3.04 -21.34 18.25
CA GLY A 43 -4.06 -21.45 17.21
C GLY A 43 -3.71 -20.79 15.87
N TYR A 44 -2.46 -20.35 15.67
CA TYR A 44 -2.01 -19.73 14.42
C TYR A 44 -0.48 -19.78 14.22
N THR A 45 -0.04 -19.59 12.98
CA THR A 45 1.36 -19.33 12.61
C THR A 45 1.48 -18.00 11.89
N SER A 46 2.44 -17.16 12.27
CA SER A 46 2.73 -15.89 11.60
C SER A 46 4.00 -15.93 10.75
N TYR A 47 3.90 -15.40 9.53
CA TYR A 47 4.99 -15.27 8.57
C TYR A 47 5.34 -13.80 8.36
N PHE A 48 6.63 -13.50 8.16
CA PHE A 48 7.13 -12.14 8.03
C PHE A 48 7.69 -11.94 6.62
N ILE A 49 7.12 -11.00 5.89
CA ILE A 49 7.48 -10.71 4.50
C ILE A 49 8.03 -9.28 4.42
N ASN A 50 9.13 -9.10 3.70
CA ASN A 50 9.52 -7.78 3.19
C ASN A 50 8.99 -7.66 1.76
N LEU A 51 8.12 -6.68 1.54
CA LEU A 51 7.43 -6.43 0.29
C LEU A 51 7.92 -5.12 -0.30
N THR A 52 8.62 -5.14 -1.42
CA THR A 52 8.81 -3.95 -2.25
C THR A 52 7.58 -3.77 -3.12
N SER A 53 6.80 -2.70 -2.89
CA SER A 53 5.53 -2.47 -3.57
C SER A 53 5.73 -1.78 -4.93
N GLN A 54 6.56 -0.75 -4.98
CA GLN A 54 6.70 0.10 -6.15
C GLN A 54 7.91 1.04 -6.11
N LEU A 55 8.16 1.69 -7.24
CA LEU A 55 8.94 2.92 -7.36
C LEU A 55 7.96 4.11 -7.39
N TRP A 56 8.07 5.00 -6.42
CA TRP A 56 7.32 6.27 -6.39
C TRP A 56 8.25 7.46 -6.55
N LEU A 57 7.99 8.25 -7.61
CA LEU A 57 8.85 9.35 -8.08
C LEU A 57 10.28 8.88 -8.38
N SER A 58 11.10 9.77 -8.94
CA SER A 58 12.50 9.44 -9.22
C SER A 58 13.38 9.57 -7.98
N PRO A 59 14.51 8.84 -7.90
CA PRO A 59 15.52 9.03 -6.87
C PRO A 59 16.13 10.45 -6.81
N GLY A 60 15.92 11.27 -7.85
CA GLY A 60 16.32 12.68 -7.88
C GLY A 60 15.32 13.62 -7.20
N GLU A 61 14.06 13.20 -7.05
CA GLU A 61 12.97 14.01 -6.50
C GLU A 61 12.74 13.75 -5.02
N VAL A 62 12.94 12.52 -4.57
CA VAL A 62 12.70 12.10 -3.19
C VAL A 62 13.85 11.27 -2.62
N SER A 63 14.08 11.40 -1.32
CA SER A 63 15.15 10.67 -0.61
C SER A 63 14.97 9.15 -0.61
N ARG A 64 13.77 8.66 -0.88
CA ARG A 64 13.43 7.24 -0.95
C ARG A 64 12.33 7.03 -1.99
N ALA A 65 12.76 6.63 -3.18
CA ALA A 65 11.85 6.36 -4.30
C ALA A 65 11.32 4.92 -4.27
N ILE A 66 12.16 3.95 -3.87
CA ILE A 66 11.72 2.54 -3.72
C ILE A 66 10.94 2.39 -2.41
N TRP A 67 9.68 1.98 -2.52
CA TRP A 67 8.79 1.74 -1.41
C TRP A 67 8.80 0.28 -1.02
N TRP A 68 9.06 0.02 0.25
CA TRP A 68 9.03 -1.33 0.81
C TRP A 68 8.34 -1.37 2.16
N HIS A 69 7.71 -2.49 2.46
CA HIS A 69 6.83 -2.67 3.60
C HIS A 69 7.19 -3.96 4.34
N TYR A 70 6.90 -4.01 5.63
CA TYR A 70 6.72 -5.28 6.32
C TYR A 70 5.27 -5.72 6.21
N LEU A 71 5.07 -6.97 5.81
CA LEU A 71 3.79 -7.64 5.78
C LEU A 71 3.87 -8.85 6.71
N VAL A 72 3.04 -8.86 7.74
CA VAL A 72 2.90 -10.01 8.67
C VAL A 72 1.65 -10.75 8.28
N ILE A 73 1.74 -12.04 7.94
CA ILE A 73 0.61 -12.88 7.53
C ILE A 73 0.35 -13.89 8.65
N ASN A 74 -0.86 -13.92 9.19
CA ASN A 74 -1.28 -14.87 10.22
C ASN A 74 -2.19 -15.92 9.60
N ILE A 75 -1.76 -17.18 9.67
CA ILE A 75 -2.52 -18.33 9.19
C ILE A 75 -3.06 -19.07 10.43
N PRO A 76 -4.38 -19.10 10.66
CA PRO A 76 -4.96 -19.89 11.74
C PRO A 76 -4.82 -21.39 11.45
N ASP A 77 -4.81 -22.22 12.50
CA ASP A 77 -4.68 -23.69 12.37
C ASP A 77 -5.84 -24.32 11.56
N GLU A 78 -7.01 -23.70 11.64
CA GLU A 78 -8.18 -24.03 10.84
C GLU A 78 -8.59 -22.82 9.99
N ILE A 79 -8.85 -23.04 8.70
CA ILE A 79 -9.29 -22.00 7.77
C ILE A 79 -10.75 -22.26 7.40
N GLU A 80 -11.65 -21.37 7.81
CA GLU A 80 -13.08 -21.42 7.48
C GLU A 80 -13.36 -20.77 6.12
N PHE A 81 -12.68 -19.66 5.81
CA PHE A 81 -12.85 -18.90 4.57
C PHE A 81 -11.59 -18.96 3.72
N GLY A 82 -11.54 -19.88 2.76
CA GLY A 82 -10.35 -20.11 1.93
C GLY A 82 -10.14 -19.11 0.78
N ASP A 83 -11.12 -18.26 0.48
CA ASP A 83 -11.10 -17.27 -0.60
C ASP A 83 -11.15 -15.82 -0.11
N THR A 84 -11.18 -15.62 1.21
CA THR A 84 -11.35 -14.33 1.85
C THR A 84 -10.21 -14.12 2.86
N GLY A 85 -9.62 -12.93 2.86
CA GLY A 85 -8.61 -12.53 3.83
C GLY A 85 -8.89 -11.16 4.40
N PHE A 86 -8.33 -10.88 5.58
CA PHE A 86 -8.43 -9.56 6.22
C PHE A 86 -7.07 -8.85 6.19
N LEU A 87 -7.02 -7.70 5.52
CA LEU A 87 -5.82 -6.86 5.49
C LEU A 87 -6.01 -5.64 6.39
N TYR A 88 -5.13 -5.51 7.37
CA TYR A 88 -5.00 -4.32 8.20
C TYR A 88 -3.80 -3.49 7.72
N ILE A 89 -4.04 -2.24 7.36
CA ILE A 89 -3.01 -1.31 6.91
C ILE A 89 -2.71 -0.33 8.05
N THR A 90 -1.45 -0.28 8.47
CA THR A 90 -0.99 0.58 9.56
C THR A 90 0.24 1.39 9.16
N GLY A 91 0.59 2.36 10.00
CA GLY A 91 1.67 3.30 9.79
C GLY A 91 3.03 2.75 10.21
N GLY A 92 3.84 3.64 10.78
CA GLY A 92 5.21 3.34 11.18
C GLY A 92 6.24 3.82 10.16
N SER A 93 7.51 3.76 10.54
CA SER A 93 8.62 4.16 9.68
C SER A 93 9.42 2.96 9.20
N ASN A 94 10.13 3.14 8.10
CA ASN A 94 11.05 2.13 7.61
C ASN A 94 12.26 1.98 8.55
N THR A 95 12.36 0.84 9.22
CA THR A 95 13.44 0.50 10.16
C THR A 95 14.06 -0.87 9.84
N ASN A 96 15.27 -1.11 10.36
CA ASN A 96 16.02 -2.35 10.12
C ASN A 96 15.53 -3.55 10.98
N GLY A 97 14.42 -3.43 11.70
CA GLY A 97 13.87 -4.49 12.56
C GLY A 97 12.52 -4.97 12.05
N ARG A 98 12.29 -6.29 12.06
CA ARG A 98 10.97 -6.88 11.78
C ARG A 98 9.92 -6.38 12.78
N PRO A 99 8.63 -6.32 12.41
CA PRO A 99 7.57 -5.99 13.35
C PRO A 99 7.57 -6.92 14.57
N ASP A 100 7.28 -6.37 15.73
CA ASP A 100 7.05 -7.15 16.94
C ASP A 100 5.67 -7.81 16.86
N ILE A 101 5.63 -9.13 16.91
CA ILE A 101 4.38 -9.91 16.87
C ILE A 101 3.47 -9.63 18.06
N THR A 102 4.03 -9.11 19.16
CA THR A 102 3.29 -8.72 20.36
C THR A 102 2.83 -7.26 20.35
N SER A 103 3.11 -6.51 19.28
CA SER A 103 2.60 -5.15 19.10
C SER A 103 1.08 -5.11 18.96
N GLU A 104 0.46 -3.97 19.29
CA GLU A 104 -0.99 -3.78 19.19
C GLU A 104 -1.52 -4.05 17.76
N ASP A 105 -0.80 -3.60 16.73
CA ASP A 105 -1.15 -3.83 15.32
C ASP A 105 -1.16 -5.32 14.96
N CYS A 106 -0.16 -6.08 15.44
CA CYS A 106 -0.09 -7.52 15.22
C CYS A 106 -1.17 -8.26 16.03
N LEU A 107 -1.34 -7.92 17.31
CA LEU A 107 -2.33 -8.53 18.20
C LEU A 107 -3.76 -8.40 17.67
N LEU A 108 -4.11 -7.25 17.07
CA LEU A 108 -5.40 -7.07 16.42
C LEU A 108 -5.64 -8.15 15.36
N THR A 109 -4.68 -8.34 14.46
CA THR A 109 -4.84 -9.29 13.34
C THR A 109 -4.73 -10.75 13.75
N THR A 110 -3.95 -11.09 14.78
CA THR A 110 -3.86 -12.47 15.28
C THR A 110 -5.12 -12.87 16.03
N LEU A 111 -5.70 -11.98 16.85
CA LEU A 111 -7.00 -12.20 17.48
C LEU A 111 -8.12 -12.38 16.45
N MET A 112 -8.10 -11.58 15.38
CA MET A 112 -9.03 -11.74 14.27
C MET A 112 -8.83 -13.08 13.54
N ALA A 113 -7.59 -13.50 13.30
CA ALA A 113 -7.30 -14.77 12.65
C ALA A 113 -7.87 -15.96 13.42
N VAL A 114 -7.55 -16.06 14.72
CA VAL A 114 -8.00 -17.15 15.59
C VAL A 114 -9.51 -17.08 15.85
N GLY A 115 -10.05 -15.87 16.07
CA GLY A 115 -11.47 -15.69 16.38
C GLY A 115 -12.42 -15.96 15.21
N THR A 116 -11.91 -15.94 13.97
CA THR A 116 -12.73 -16.07 12.75
C THR A 116 -12.25 -17.14 11.78
N ASN A 117 -11.20 -17.89 12.12
CA ASN A 117 -10.57 -18.88 11.23
C ASN A 117 -10.30 -18.32 9.82
N THR A 118 -9.85 -17.06 9.76
CA THR A 118 -9.58 -16.33 8.50
C THR A 118 -8.11 -15.97 8.43
N VAL A 119 -7.49 -16.11 7.26
CA VAL A 119 -6.12 -15.62 7.06
C VAL A 119 -6.13 -14.10 7.15
N THR A 120 -5.31 -13.54 8.05
CA THR A 120 -5.18 -12.09 8.22
C THR A 120 -3.78 -11.63 7.87
N ALA A 121 -3.63 -10.34 7.56
CA ALA A 121 -2.32 -9.74 7.38
C ALA A 121 -2.28 -8.30 7.90
N THR A 122 -1.12 -7.90 8.43
CA THR A 122 -0.80 -6.52 8.78
C THR A 122 0.25 -5.98 7.83
N LEU A 123 -0.09 -4.93 7.09
CA LEU A 123 0.82 -4.18 6.24
C LEU A 123 1.27 -2.91 6.95
N PHE A 124 2.56 -2.81 7.23
CA PHE A 124 3.17 -1.66 7.90
C PHE A 124 3.70 -0.64 6.90
N GLN A 125 4.09 0.53 7.40
CA GLN A 125 4.86 1.54 6.67
C GLN A 125 4.10 2.14 5.48
N VAL A 126 2.80 2.38 5.68
CA VAL A 126 1.96 3.16 4.78
C VAL A 126 1.59 4.48 5.49
N PRO A 127 2.15 5.63 5.08
CA PRO A 127 3.07 5.85 3.97
C PRO A 127 4.52 5.40 4.23
N ASN A 128 5.31 5.21 3.16
CA ASN A 128 6.74 4.92 3.28
C ASN A 128 7.50 6.19 3.67
N GLN A 129 8.01 6.22 4.90
CA GLN A 129 8.43 7.45 5.56
C GLN A 129 9.62 7.24 6.51
N PRO A 130 10.33 8.32 6.89
CA PRO A 130 10.18 9.71 6.42
C PRO A 130 10.70 9.95 4.99
N ILE A 131 10.24 11.05 4.36
CA ILE A 131 10.65 11.50 3.03
C ILE A 131 11.19 12.94 3.07
N VAL A 132 12.30 13.18 2.37
CA VAL A 132 12.81 14.51 2.03
C VAL A 132 12.65 14.72 0.53
N PHE A 133 12.06 15.86 0.15
CA PHE A 133 11.90 16.25 -1.25
C PHE A 133 13.08 17.11 -1.71
N ALA A 134 13.59 16.84 -2.91
CA ALA A 134 14.72 17.56 -3.47
C ALA A 134 14.38 19.02 -3.78
N GLU A 135 13.15 19.31 -4.17
CA GLU A 135 12.73 20.68 -4.49
C GLU A 135 12.43 21.53 -3.25
N ASP A 136 12.23 20.92 -2.08
CA ASP A 136 12.04 21.65 -0.85
C ASP A 136 13.33 22.35 -0.42
N PRO A 137 13.40 23.71 -0.45
CA PRO A 137 14.61 24.43 -0.06
C PRO A 137 14.96 24.24 1.42
N THR A 138 13.98 23.88 2.26
CA THR A 138 14.21 23.61 3.68
C THR A 138 14.75 22.21 3.94
N LYS A 139 14.73 21.32 2.93
CA LYS A 139 15.12 19.90 3.03
C LYS A 139 14.48 19.21 4.24
N LYS A 140 13.25 19.58 4.57
CA LYS A 140 12.57 19.07 5.76
C LYS A 140 12.23 17.60 5.56
N SER A 141 12.66 16.77 6.51
CA SER A 141 12.18 15.40 6.67
C SER A 141 10.72 15.42 7.10
N ARG A 142 9.84 14.82 6.30
CA ARG A 142 8.39 14.79 6.52
C ARG A 142 7.94 13.36 6.80
N SER A 143 6.93 13.24 7.65
CA SER A 143 6.21 12.00 7.96
C SER A 143 4.70 12.27 7.97
N GLU A 144 3.91 11.23 7.74
CA GLU A 144 2.45 11.21 7.86
C GLU A 144 1.81 12.37 7.09
N ASP A 145 0.91 13.10 7.75
CA ASP A 145 0.20 14.27 7.25
C ASP A 145 1.12 15.33 6.67
N ALA A 146 2.38 15.45 7.11
CA ALA A 146 3.31 16.42 6.56
C ALA A 146 3.70 16.09 5.12
N ILE A 147 3.88 14.80 4.78
CA ILE A 147 4.15 14.36 3.40
C ILE A 147 2.88 14.53 2.56
N ILE A 148 1.72 14.15 3.09
CA ILE A 148 0.43 14.29 2.41
C ILE A 148 0.15 15.77 2.09
N ALA A 149 0.33 16.67 3.06
CA ALA A 149 0.10 18.09 2.87
C ALA A 149 1.05 18.69 1.83
N TYR A 150 2.33 18.30 1.84
CA TYR A 150 3.32 18.79 0.89
C TYR A 150 3.00 18.35 -0.55
N THR A 151 2.70 17.06 -0.76
CA THR A 151 2.35 16.53 -2.08
C THR A 151 1.00 17.05 -2.59
N CYS A 152 0.02 17.24 -1.70
CA CYS A 152 -1.25 17.87 -2.04
C CYS A 152 -1.08 19.32 -2.49
N TYR A 153 -0.23 20.10 -1.80
CA TYR A 153 0.09 21.47 -2.21
C TYR A 153 0.69 21.53 -3.61
N HIS A 154 1.65 20.64 -3.92
CA HIS A 154 2.22 20.50 -5.26
C HIS A 154 1.16 20.19 -6.31
N TYR A 155 0.32 19.19 -6.07
CA TYR A 155 -0.74 18.79 -7.00
C TYR A 155 -1.77 19.91 -7.25
N VAL A 156 -2.16 20.66 -6.21
CA VAL A 156 -3.11 21.78 -6.38
C VAL A 156 -2.53 22.90 -7.26
N LEU A 157 -1.20 23.09 -7.24
CA LEU A 157 -0.52 24.05 -8.12
C LEU A 157 -0.29 23.51 -9.54
N ASN A 158 -0.17 22.19 -9.68
CA ASN A 158 0.01 21.52 -10.96
C ASN A 158 -0.83 20.23 -11.03
N THR A 159 -2.10 20.38 -11.44
CA THR A 159 -3.03 19.24 -11.51
C THR A 159 -2.75 18.28 -12.67
N SER A 160 -1.80 18.60 -13.55
CA SER A 160 -1.41 17.75 -14.68
C SER A 160 -0.46 16.62 -14.30
N ASP A 161 0.07 16.65 -13.06
CA ASP A 161 0.97 15.61 -12.52
C ASP A 161 0.35 14.96 -11.27
N PRO A 162 -0.58 14.01 -11.45
CA PRO A 162 -1.23 13.33 -10.33
C PRO A 162 -0.29 12.37 -9.58
N GLU A 163 0.76 11.85 -10.22
CA GLU A 163 1.68 10.86 -9.63
C GLU A 163 2.47 11.41 -8.43
N TYR A 164 2.64 12.73 -8.36
CA TYR A 164 3.23 13.41 -7.21
C TYR A 164 2.40 13.28 -5.93
N LEU A 165 1.10 12.97 -6.03
CA LEU A 165 0.21 12.82 -4.88
C LEU A 165 0.55 11.55 -4.09
N LEU A 166 1.00 11.69 -2.84
CA LEU A 166 1.37 10.55 -1.97
C LEU A 166 0.26 9.50 -1.82
N ARG A 167 -1.01 9.89 -1.97
CA ARG A 167 -2.13 8.96 -1.83
C ARG A 167 -2.16 7.87 -2.91
N LEU A 168 -1.52 8.08 -4.06
CA LEU A 168 -1.44 7.06 -5.11
C LEU A 168 -0.58 5.86 -4.69
N PRO A 169 0.71 6.01 -4.35
CA PRO A 169 1.53 4.87 -3.89
C PRO A 169 1.02 4.27 -2.56
N MET A 170 0.22 4.98 -1.77
CA MET A 170 -0.43 4.40 -0.58
C MET A 170 -1.53 3.36 -0.92
N THR A 171 -1.92 3.23 -2.20
CA THR A 171 -3.07 2.40 -2.64
C THR A 171 -2.70 1.29 -3.62
N LYS A 172 -1.41 1.10 -3.89
CA LYS A 172 -0.86 0.08 -4.79
C LYS A 172 0.10 -0.81 -4.00
#